data_AF-A0A938GZA8-F1
#
_entry.id   AF-A0A938GZA8-F1
#
_cell.length_a   1.000
_cell.length_b   1.000
_cell.length_c   1.000
_cell.angle_alpha   90.00
_cell.angle_beta   90.00
_cell.angle_gamma   90.00
#
_symmetry.space_group_name_H-M   'P 1'
#
loop_
_entity.id
_entity.type
_entity.pdbx_description
1 polymer ?
#
loop_
_entity_poly.entity_id
_entity_poly.type
_entity_poly.pdbx_seq_one_letter_code
_entity_poly.pdbx_strand_id
1 'polypeptide(L)'
;MLHPRAFVLPAIAIVLRVAAAPDFSELAALTRAELARTGVPGCAIAVVVDHQLAYAEGFGVANADTREPVRAEMLFRLGSTTKMFTAATAVTLALDGRLRLDSPIGGFVSGLAPKIARLTPHQLLTHSAGLADDAPMEGL
;
A
#
# COMPACT_ATOMS: atom_id res chain seq x y z
N MET A 1 18.57 -50.29 -52.13
CA MET A 1 18.31 -48.87 -52.46
C MET A 1 17.23 -48.36 -51.50
N LEU A 2 17.62 -47.72 -50.39
CA LEU A 2 16.69 -47.11 -49.43
C LEU A 2 16.39 -45.67 -49.88
N HIS A 3 15.11 -45.31 -50.00
CA HIS A 3 14.69 -43.91 -50.16
C HIS A 3 14.50 -43.28 -48.77
N PRO A 4 15.20 -42.19 -48.42
CA PRO A 4 15.00 -41.51 -47.15
C PRO A 4 13.67 -40.76 -47.16
N ARG A 5 12.76 -41.12 -46.24
CA ARG A 5 11.54 -40.33 -46.00
C ARG A 5 11.87 -39.17 -45.08
N ALA A 6 11.90 -37.96 -45.63
CA ALA A 6 12.05 -36.73 -44.86
C ALA A 6 10.78 -36.51 -44.01
N PHE A 7 10.95 -36.51 -42.69
CA PHE A 7 9.94 -36.02 -41.75
C PHE A 7 10.03 -34.50 -41.69
N VAL A 8 8.98 -33.81 -42.13
CA VAL A 8 8.82 -32.36 -41.90
C VAL A 8 8.03 -32.20 -40.62
N LEU A 9 8.70 -31.75 -39.55
CA LEU A 9 8.03 -31.30 -38.32
C LEU A 9 7.52 -29.86 -38.55
N PRO A 10 6.24 -29.55 -38.30
CA PRO A 10 5.78 -28.18 -38.40
C PRO A 10 6.34 -27.37 -37.22
N ALA A 11 7.05 -26.28 -37.53
CA ALA A 11 7.44 -25.30 -36.53
C ALA A 11 6.17 -24.56 -36.06
N ILE A 12 5.73 -24.85 -34.84
CA ILE A 12 4.68 -24.07 -34.18
C ILE A 12 5.33 -22.75 -33.72
N ALA A 13 5.07 -21.67 -34.44
CA ALA A 13 5.42 -20.33 -34.00
C ALA A 13 4.47 -19.91 -32.86
N ILE A 14 4.99 -19.86 -31.64
CA ILE A 14 4.31 -19.21 -30.52
C ILE A 14 4.39 -17.70 -30.77
N VAL A 15 3.28 -17.09 -31.19
CA VAL A 15 3.17 -15.62 -31.24
C VAL A 15 2.98 -15.14 -29.82
N LEU A 16 4.06 -14.67 -29.19
CA LEU A 16 3.99 -14.01 -27.90
C LEU A 16 3.31 -12.66 -28.10
N ARG A 17 2.05 -12.52 -27.66
CA ARG A 17 1.37 -11.22 -27.64
C ARG A 17 1.96 -10.41 -26.49
N VAL A 18 2.91 -9.53 -26.80
CA VAL A 18 3.32 -8.48 -25.85
C VAL A 18 2.11 -7.58 -25.66
N ALA A 19 1.51 -7.61 -24.46
CA ALA A 19 0.53 -6.62 -24.08
C ALA A 19 1.22 -5.25 -24.07
N ALA A 20 0.61 -4.25 -24.71
CA ALA A 20 1.12 -2.88 -24.63
C ALA A 20 1.17 -2.46 -23.16
N ALA A 21 2.25 -1.79 -22.75
CA ALA A 21 2.34 -1.21 -21.41
C ALA A 21 1.13 -0.27 -21.20
N PRO A 22 0.52 -0.24 -20.00
CA PRO A 22 -0.59 0.66 -19.74
C PRO A 22 -0.14 2.12 -19.95
N ASP A 23 -0.97 2.92 -20.60
CA ASP A 23 -0.72 4.36 -20.75
C ASP A 23 -1.19 5.11 -19.48
N PHE A 24 -0.28 5.85 -18.86
CA PHE A 24 -0.53 6.65 -17.65
C PHE A 24 -0.50 8.16 -17.92
N SER A 25 -0.50 8.58 -19.19
CA SER A 25 -0.48 9.99 -19.58
C SER A 25 -1.64 10.80 -18.99
N GLU A 26 -2.84 10.22 -18.98
CA GLU A 26 -4.03 10.84 -18.38
C GLU A 26 -3.90 10.98 -16.85
N LEU A 27 -3.42 9.94 -16.17
CA LEU A 27 -3.14 9.99 -14.73
C LEU A 27 -2.14 11.11 -14.40
N ALA A 28 -1.07 11.23 -15.19
CA ALA A 28 -0.07 12.27 -15.01
C ALA A 28 -0.66 13.68 -15.27
N ALA A 29 -1.52 13.84 -16.28
CA ALA A 29 -2.20 15.10 -16.57
C ALA A 29 -3.16 15.50 -15.44
N LEU A 30 -4.00 14.58 -14.98
CA LEU A 30 -4.93 14.78 -13.87
C LEU A 30 -4.19 15.14 -12.58
N THR A 31 -3.07 14.47 -12.30
CA THR A 31 -2.25 14.76 -11.12
C THR A 31 -1.74 16.21 -11.14
N ARG A 32 -1.21 16.67 -12.27
CA ARG A 32 -0.75 18.07 -12.41
C ARG A 32 -1.90 19.06 -12.25
N ALA A 33 -3.08 18.75 -12.80
CA ALA A 33 -4.26 19.58 -12.64
C ALA A 33 -4.73 19.66 -11.17
N GLU A 34 -4.71 18.54 -10.45
CA GLU A 34 -5.08 18.48 -9.03
C GLU A 34 -4.09 19.21 -8.12
N LEU A 35 -2.78 19.11 -8.37
CA LEU A 35 -1.79 19.91 -7.65
C LEU A 35 -2.04 21.42 -7.86
N ALA A 36 -2.31 21.85 -9.10
CA ALA A 36 -2.64 23.25 -9.39
C ALA A 36 -3.95 23.69 -8.72
N ARG A 37 -4.96 22.81 -8.67
CA ARG A 37 -6.27 23.09 -8.07
C ARG A 37 -6.22 23.19 -6.54
N THR A 38 -5.44 22.33 -5.89
CA THR A 38 -5.39 22.22 -4.42
C THR A 38 -4.30 23.07 -3.77
N GLY A 39 -3.29 23.48 -4.54
CA GLY A 39 -2.11 24.15 -4.02
C GLY A 39 -1.15 23.24 -3.26
N VAL A 40 -1.36 21.92 -3.29
CA VAL A 40 -0.40 20.94 -2.74
C VAL A 40 0.92 21.08 -3.52
N PRO A 41 2.07 21.28 -2.85
CA PRO A 41 3.34 21.57 -3.54
C PRO A 41 3.85 20.44 -4.44
N GLY A 42 3.63 19.20 -4.05
CA GLY A 42 4.08 18.03 -4.79
C GLY A 42 3.55 16.72 -4.20
N CYS A 43 3.63 15.66 -5.00
CA CYS A 43 3.24 14.31 -4.62
C CYS A 43 4.05 13.28 -5.42
N ALA A 44 4.03 12.03 -4.96
CA ALA A 44 4.51 10.89 -5.74
C ALA A 44 3.36 9.88 -5.91
N ILE A 45 3.27 9.27 -7.09
CA ILE A 45 2.25 8.26 -7.41
C ILE A 45 2.96 7.00 -7.89
N ALA A 46 2.54 5.86 -7.37
CA ALA A 46 2.94 4.54 -7.84
C ALA A 46 1.71 3.68 -8.13
N VAL A 47 1.76 2.89 -9.21
CA VAL A 47 0.72 1.92 -9.59
C VAL A 47 1.37 0.54 -9.65
N VAL A 48 0.79 -0.42 -8.93
CA VAL A 48 1.23 -1.82 -8.91
C VAL A 48 0.15 -2.68 -9.55
N VAL A 49 0.54 -3.48 -10.56
CA VAL A 49 -0.33 -4.41 -11.28
C VAL A 49 0.35 -5.78 -11.27
N ASP A 50 -0.38 -6.83 -10.91
CA ASP A 50 0.15 -8.20 -10.83
C ASP A 50 1.45 -8.30 -10.01
N HIS A 51 1.49 -7.59 -8.88
CA HIS A 51 2.64 -7.49 -7.96
C HIS A 51 3.90 -6.84 -8.58
N GLN A 52 3.78 -6.20 -9.74
CA GLN A 52 4.86 -5.46 -10.41
C GLN A 52 4.58 -3.96 -10.40
N LEU A 53 5.63 -3.16 -10.24
CA LEU A 53 5.53 -1.71 -10.35
C LEU A 53 5.31 -1.34 -11.83
N ALA A 54 4.09 -0.96 -12.18
CA ALA A 54 3.69 -0.61 -13.54
C ALA A 54 3.97 0.87 -13.86
N TYR A 55 3.96 1.73 -12.84
CA TYR A 55 4.19 3.17 -12.97
C TYR A 55 4.70 3.75 -11.66
N ALA A 56 5.64 4.70 -11.72
CA ALA A 56 6.04 5.52 -10.59
C ALA A 56 6.54 6.88 -11.08
N GLU A 57 5.97 7.98 -10.58
CA GLU A 57 6.39 9.34 -10.96
C GLU A 57 6.25 10.29 -9.76
N GLY A 58 7.18 11.23 -9.65
CA GLY A 58 7.11 12.37 -8.75
C GLY A 58 6.64 13.63 -9.49
N PHE A 59 5.80 14.42 -8.84
CA PHE A 59 5.18 15.63 -9.37
C PHE A 59 5.40 16.82 -8.45
N GLY A 60 5.61 18.00 -9.02
CA GLY A 60 5.79 19.23 -8.26
C GLY A 60 7.10 19.26 -7.48
N VAL A 61 7.08 19.91 -6.31
CA VAL A 61 8.28 20.12 -5.48
C VAL A 61 8.09 19.57 -4.07
N ALA A 62 9.15 18.99 -3.52
CA ALA A 62 9.23 18.52 -2.15
C ALA A 62 9.46 19.66 -1.15
N ASN A 63 10.02 20.77 -1.62
CA ASN A 63 10.33 21.94 -0.81
C ASN A 63 9.97 23.21 -1.58
N ALA A 64 9.14 24.06 -0.97
CA ALA A 64 8.64 25.28 -1.59
C ALA A 64 9.73 26.37 -1.79
N ASP A 65 10.73 26.39 -0.91
CA ASP A 65 11.81 27.37 -0.92
C ASP A 65 12.90 26.97 -1.91
N THR A 66 13.40 25.74 -1.82
CA THR A 66 14.50 25.25 -2.68
C THR A 66 14.03 24.78 -4.05
N ARG A 67 12.71 24.60 -4.22
CA ARG A 67 12.10 24.03 -5.43
C ARG A 67 12.63 22.64 -5.77
N GLU A 68 13.13 21.89 -4.78
CA GLU A 68 13.59 20.52 -4.99
C GLU A 68 12.46 19.68 -5.60
N PRO A 69 12.65 19.03 -6.76
CA PRO A 69 11.60 18.25 -7.38
C PRO A 69 11.29 16.99 -6.57
N VAL A 70 10.02 16.58 -6.53
CA VAL A 70 9.65 15.28 -5.97
C VAL A 70 10.20 14.17 -6.85
N ARG A 71 10.86 13.17 -6.24
CA ARG A 71 11.26 11.92 -6.89
C ARG A 71 10.30 10.80 -6.51
N ALA A 72 10.12 9.82 -7.39
CA ALA A 72 9.20 8.71 -7.17
C ALA A 72 9.54 7.88 -5.90
N GLU A 73 10.83 7.80 -5.53
CA GLU A 73 11.31 7.02 -4.39
C GLU A 73 11.42 7.85 -3.09
N MET A 74 10.98 9.12 -3.12
CA MET A 74 11.08 10.00 -1.97
C MET A 74 10.16 9.52 -0.84
N LEU A 75 10.67 9.57 0.40
CA LEU A 75 9.89 9.19 1.57
C LEU A 75 8.95 10.32 2.00
N PHE A 76 7.72 9.96 2.32
CA PHE A 76 6.71 10.85 2.90
C PHE A 76 6.23 10.31 4.24
N ARG A 77 5.75 11.19 5.13
CA ARG A 77 5.06 10.75 6.35
C ARG A 77 3.71 10.13 6.00
N LEU A 78 3.52 8.86 6.35
CA LEU A 78 2.31 8.11 6.00
C LEU A 78 1.08 8.46 6.84
N GLY A 79 1.24 9.07 8.02
CA GLY A 79 0.12 9.41 8.90
C GLY A 79 -0.76 8.20 9.24
N SER A 80 -2.08 8.36 9.16
CA SER A 80 -3.06 7.30 9.47
C SER A 80 -2.98 6.08 8.56
N THR A 81 -2.36 6.17 7.38
CA THR A 81 -2.08 5.00 6.52
C THR A 81 -1.25 3.94 7.25
N THR A 82 -0.44 4.35 8.24
CA THR A 82 0.31 3.44 9.14
C THR A 82 -0.59 2.39 9.81
N LYS A 83 -1.86 2.70 10.09
CA LYS A 83 -2.79 1.77 10.77
C LYS A 83 -3.01 0.48 9.98
N MET A 84 -2.94 0.51 8.65
CA MET A 84 -3.05 -0.71 7.82
C MET A 84 -1.91 -1.69 8.09
N PHE A 85 -0.69 -1.19 8.34
CA PHE A 85 0.45 -2.01 8.72
C PHE A 85 0.28 -2.61 10.12
N THR A 86 -0.20 -1.82 11.07
CA THR A 86 -0.55 -2.31 12.42
C THR A 86 -1.61 -3.42 12.34
N ALA A 87 -2.66 -3.23 11.53
CA ALA A 87 -3.70 -4.21 11.33
C ALA A 87 -3.18 -5.50 10.68
N ALA A 88 -2.39 -5.37 9.60
CA ALA A 88 -1.77 -6.52 8.94
C ALA A 88 -0.86 -7.31 9.91
N THR A 89 -0.11 -6.62 10.74
CA THR A 89 0.75 -7.25 11.77
C THR A 89 -0.08 -8.02 12.80
N ALA A 90 -1.16 -7.41 13.31
CA ALA A 90 -2.05 -8.06 14.27
C ALA A 90 -2.73 -9.31 13.68
N VAL A 91 -3.22 -9.22 12.44
CA VAL A 91 -3.84 -10.36 11.74
C VAL A 91 -2.82 -11.46 11.46
N THR A 92 -1.59 -11.11 11.07
CA THR A 92 -0.50 -12.10 10.88
C THR A 92 -0.20 -12.84 12.18
N LEU A 93 -0.07 -12.12 13.30
CA LEU A 93 0.11 -12.75 14.61
C LEU A 93 -1.06 -13.65 15.01
N ALA A 94 -2.28 -13.33 14.58
CA ALA A 94 -3.44 -14.16 14.83
C ALA A 94 -3.42 -15.45 14.00
N LEU A 95 -3.01 -15.37 12.73
CA LEU A 95 -2.79 -16.55 11.88
C LEU A 95 -1.71 -17.48 12.45
N ASP A 96 -0.67 -16.91 13.06
CA ASP A 96 0.39 -17.66 13.74
C ASP A 96 -0.04 -18.22 15.12
N GLY A 97 -1.28 -17.98 15.56
CA GLY A 97 -1.78 -18.40 16.88
C GLY A 97 -1.19 -17.62 18.07
N ARG A 98 -0.44 -16.54 17.82
CA ARG A 98 0.22 -15.71 18.84
C ARG A 98 -0.69 -14.60 19.39
N LEU A 99 -1.75 -14.27 18.68
CA LEU A 99 -2.79 -13.33 19.08
C LEU A 99 -4.16 -13.99 18.87
N ARG A 100 -5.13 -13.68 19.73
CA ARG A 100 -6.53 -14.06 19.50
C ARG A 100 -7.36 -12.79 19.37
N LEU A 101 -7.94 -12.56 18.18
CA LEU A 101 -8.64 -11.31 17.87
C LEU A 101 -9.87 -11.06 18.76
N ASP A 102 -10.50 -12.13 19.26
CA ASP A 102 -11.70 -12.05 20.10
C ASP A 102 -11.42 -12.22 21.61
N SER A 103 -10.14 -12.15 22.02
CA SER A 103 -9.77 -12.26 23.43
C SER A 103 -9.54 -10.91 24.08
N PRO A 104 -9.85 -10.77 25.39
CA PRO A 104 -9.51 -9.56 26.13
C PRO A 104 -8.02 -9.19 26.04
N ILE A 105 -7.72 -7.94 25.71
CA ILE A 105 -6.34 -7.44 25.58
C ILE A 105 -5.58 -7.44 26.91
N GLY A 106 -6.28 -7.46 28.05
CA GLY A 106 -5.68 -7.59 29.38
C GLY A 106 -4.89 -8.89 29.58
N GLY A 107 -5.09 -9.91 28.74
CA GLY A 107 -4.26 -11.11 28.72
C GLY A 107 -2.89 -10.90 28.05
N PHE A 108 -2.71 -9.82 27.28
CA PHE A 108 -1.48 -9.51 26.55
C PHE A 108 -0.76 -8.26 27.12
N VAL A 109 -1.50 -7.31 27.69
CA VAL A 109 -0.96 -6.04 28.21
C VAL A 109 -1.37 -5.85 29.66
N SER A 110 -0.37 -5.78 30.55
CA SER A 110 -0.56 -5.53 31.99
C SER A 110 -0.77 -4.05 32.30
N GLY A 111 -1.45 -3.75 33.42
CA GLY A 111 -1.62 -2.37 33.92
C GLY A 111 -2.77 -1.58 33.29
N LEU A 112 -3.58 -2.22 32.42
CA LEU A 112 -4.74 -1.58 31.82
C LEU A 112 -5.88 -1.40 32.83
N ALA A 113 -6.60 -0.29 32.73
CA ALA A 113 -7.86 -0.09 33.45
C ALA A 113 -8.85 -1.22 33.10
N PRO A 114 -9.68 -1.72 34.04
CA PRO A 114 -10.53 -2.89 33.81
C PRO A 114 -11.46 -2.79 32.60
N LYS A 115 -11.95 -1.58 32.27
CA LYS A 115 -12.79 -1.36 31.09
C LYS A 115 -12.01 -1.57 29.78
N ILE A 116 -10.76 -1.11 29.74
CA ILE A 116 -9.87 -1.24 28.57
C ILE A 116 -9.36 -2.68 28.45
N ALA A 117 -8.98 -3.30 29.57
CA ALA A 117 -8.49 -4.68 29.61
C ALA A 117 -9.47 -5.71 29.02
N ARG A 118 -10.78 -5.43 29.04
CA ARG A 118 -11.84 -6.29 28.49
C ARG A 118 -12.07 -6.11 26.98
N LEU A 119 -11.52 -5.07 26.36
CA LEU A 119 -11.63 -4.87 24.92
C LEU A 119 -10.89 -5.97 24.17
N THR A 120 -11.30 -6.25 22.96
CA THR A 120 -10.67 -7.24 22.08
C THR A 120 -9.85 -6.56 20.98
N PRO A 121 -8.77 -7.19 20.46
CA PRO A 121 -8.09 -6.69 19.28
C PRO A 121 -9.03 -6.42 18.11
N HIS A 122 -10.05 -7.26 17.89
CA HIS A 122 -11.07 -7.05 16.86
C HIS A 122 -11.77 -5.70 17.02
N GLN A 123 -12.28 -5.38 18.22
CA GLN A 123 -12.93 -4.10 18.50
C GLN A 123 -12.01 -2.89 18.32
N LEU A 124 -10.71 -3.04 18.59
CA LEU A 124 -9.72 -1.99 18.36
C LEU A 124 -9.47 -1.78 16.86
N LEU A 125 -9.30 -2.87 16.10
CA LEU A 125 -9.03 -2.83 14.66
C LEU A 125 -10.22 -2.32 13.84
N THR A 126 -11.44 -2.49 14.34
CA THR A 126 -12.69 -2.07 13.67
C THR A 126 -13.27 -0.76 14.22
N HIS A 127 -12.55 -0.08 15.12
CA HIS A 127 -13.02 1.14 15.78
C HIS A 127 -14.38 0.98 16.50
N SER A 128 -14.70 -0.22 16.97
CA SER A 128 -15.97 -0.53 17.67
C SER A 128 -15.81 -0.66 19.19
N ALA A 129 -14.66 -0.23 19.73
CA ALA A 129 -14.35 -0.29 21.16
C ALA A 129 -15.05 0.79 22.01
N GLY A 130 -15.65 1.80 21.37
CA GLY A 130 -16.28 2.93 22.06
C GLY A 130 -15.28 3.84 22.79
N LEU A 131 -14.04 3.90 22.31
CA LEU A 131 -13.02 4.81 22.80
C LEU A 131 -13.18 6.17 22.11
N ALA A 132 -13.11 7.24 22.89
CA ALA A 132 -13.06 8.60 22.36
C ALA A 132 -11.65 8.91 21.86
N ASP A 133 -11.57 9.78 20.86
CA ASP A 133 -10.30 10.38 20.41
C ASP A 133 -10.07 11.67 21.20
N ASP A 134 -9.96 11.54 22.53
CA ASP A 134 -9.80 12.64 23.47
C ASP A 134 -8.37 12.77 24.01
N ALA A 135 -7.44 11.97 23.47
CA ALA A 135 -6.04 12.07 23.82
C ALA A 135 -5.50 13.43 23.36
N PRO A 136 -4.92 14.25 24.27
CA PRO A 136 -4.27 15.47 23.85
C PRO A 136 -3.13 15.12 22.90
N MET A 137 -3.09 15.78 21.74
CA MET A 137 -1.94 15.75 20.84
C MET A 137 -0.80 16.54 21.49
N GLU A 138 -0.16 15.99 22.51
CA GLU A 138 1.08 16.57 23.04
C GLU A 138 2.18 16.36 21.99
N GLY A 139 2.74 17.45 21.46
CA GLY A 139 3.91 17.41 20.57
C GLY A 139 3.75 18.00 19.17
N LEU A 140 2.80 18.92 18.95
CA LEU A 140 2.90 19.97 17.92
C LEU A 140 2.88 21.34 18.58
#